data_AF-A0A1H9BWJ8-F1
#
_entry.id   AF-A0A1H9BWJ8-F1
#
_cell.length_a   1.000
_cell.length_b   1.000
_cell.length_c   1.000
_cell.angle_alpha   90.00
_cell.angle_beta   90.00
_cell.angle_gamma   90.00
#
_symmetry.space_group_name_H-M   'P 1'
#
loop_
_entity.id
_entity.type
_entity.pdbx_description
1 polymer ?
#
loop_
_entity_poly.entity_id
_entity_poly.type
_entity_poly.pdbx_seq_one_letter_code
_entity_poly.pdbx_strand_id
1 'polypeptide(L)'
;MHRLFPVVIIAGLCLVPGLAVAQPQRHCPLDGCDYMPDVPCTGFPDPPGCLSPPAPAPMTFGPWPWWSRCGGHVIDMLDCTRSGLYGTTDWIARGIDGWFGDEDAFKEGRGVSGDLKLNTLWRQDRSLNTNLRLGARMDLPNLKDRAYLFFGLDNEDELIRDQPEAFSRQDQLLEESRREDQTPFTGLGYALREHIDLRAGVRSAYKIYLQARYRKVWWLSERNAIEFRETVFWTLDDRFGATTVLNYEYAYSPQLSFRWGNSGTIAETTQGLVWSSSVGVFRSFGTHRLLSLEALISGETDARVEVAEYGVRTVWRQSLHEDWLLGRLIAGYFWPREEHETFRREALAVGMGLELRF
;
A
#
# COMPACT_ATOMS: atom_id res chain seq x y z
N MET A 1 13.17 34.67 17.61
CA MET A 1 14.08 34.37 16.49
C MET A 1 13.46 33.23 15.69
N HIS A 2 12.66 33.56 14.69
CA HIS A 2 12.07 32.58 13.76
C HIS A 2 12.90 32.57 12.48
N ARG A 3 13.51 31.43 12.15
CA ARG A 3 14.07 31.19 10.81
C ARG A 3 13.16 30.21 10.11
N LEU A 4 12.38 30.74 9.17
CA LEU A 4 11.74 29.97 8.10
C LEU A 4 12.87 29.41 7.22
N PHE A 5 13.01 28.09 7.18
CA PHE A 5 13.84 27.43 6.18
C PHE A 5 12.98 27.13 4.94
N PRO A 6 13.43 27.51 3.73
CA PRO A 6 12.69 27.19 2.52
C PRO A 6 12.80 25.68 2.23
N VAL A 7 11.67 25.06 1.94
CA VAL A 7 11.56 23.72 1.36
C VAL A 7 12.23 23.76 -0.02
N VAL A 8 13.44 23.21 -0.11
CA VAL A 8 14.17 23.05 -1.37
C VAL A 8 13.67 21.78 -2.03
N ILE A 9 12.90 21.92 -3.10
CA ILE A 9 12.58 20.83 -4.02
C ILE A 9 13.84 20.56 -4.86
N ILE A 10 14.59 19.51 -4.52
CA ILE A 10 15.69 19.03 -5.36
C ILE A 10 15.11 18.05 -6.39
N ALA A 11 14.69 18.59 -7.53
CA ALA A 11 14.46 17.83 -8.75
C ALA A 11 15.81 17.64 -9.46
N GLY A 12 16.53 16.58 -9.11
CA GLY A 12 17.73 16.14 -9.85
C GLY A 12 17.34 15.23 -11.01
N LEU A 13 16.82 15.80 -12.11
CA LEU A 13 16.68 15.08 -13.38
C LEU A 13 17.66 15.66 -14.39
N CYS A 14 18.73 14.92 -14.68
CA CYS A 14 19.61 15.23 -15.81
C CYS A 14 18.84 15.02 -17.12
N LEU A 15 18.39 16.12 -17.72
CA LEU A 15 17.80 16.18 -19.05
C LEU A 15 18.89 16.03 -20.12
N VAL A 16 18.75 15.01 -20.97
CA VAL A 16 19.30 15.01 -22.33
C VAL A 16 18.43 15.96 -23.16
N PRO A 17 18.97 16.97 -23.86
CA PRO A 17 18.15 17.94 -24.58
C PRO A 17 17.83 17.44 -25.99
N GLY A 18 16.57 17.58 -26.37
CA GLY A 18 16.17 17.57 -27.78
C GLY A 18 14.95 16.71 -28.05
N LEU A 19 13.77 17.32 -27.98
CA LEU A 19 12.73 17.18 -29.00
C LEU A 19 11.67 18.26 -28.79
N ALA A 20 11.36 18.92 -29.89
CA ALA A 20 10.60 20.15 -29.99
C ALA A 20 9.16 20.00 -29.47
N VAL A 21 8.70 21.04 -28.79
CA VAL A 21 7.28 21.25 -28.46
C VAL A 21 6.54 21.55 -29.76
N ALA A 22 5.73 20.59 -30.22
CA ALA A 22 4.68 20.84 -31.19
C ALA A 22 3.34 20.81 -30.45
N GLN A 23 2.69 21.96 -30.34
CA GLN A 23 1.28 22.05 -29.92
C GLN A 23 0.40 21.42 -31.01
N PRO A 24 -0.58 20.56 -30.70
CA PRO A 24 -1.70 20.34 -31.58
C PRO A 24 -2.86 21.25 -31.18
N GLN A 25 -3.18 22.12 -32.12
CA GLN A 25 -4.37 22.95 -32.15
C GLN A 25 -5.63 22.07 -32.05
N ARG A 26 -6.60 22.56 -31.27
CA ARG A 26 -7.97 22.05 -31.27
C ARG A 26 -8.57 22.23 -32.66
N HIS A 27 -8.95 21.14 -33.32
CA HIS A 27 -9.96 21.13 -34.39
C HIS A 27 -10.81 19.88 -34.22
N CYS A 28 -12.05 20.07 -33.76
CA CYS A 28 -13.14 19.14 -34.01
C CYS A 28 -13.79 19.56 -35.34
N PRO A 29 -13.99 18.63 -36.27
CA PRO A 29 -15.17 18.63 -37.12
C PRO A 29 -16.09 17.50 -36.65
N LEU A 30 -17.28 17.89 -36.21
CA LEU A 30 -18.44 17.01 -36.10
C LEU A 30 -18.90 16.70 -37.53
N ASP A 31 -19.07 15.41 -37.85
CA ASP A 31 -20.20 14.93 -38.66
C ASP A 31 -20.31 13.40 -38.57
N GLY A 32 -21.43 12.94 -38.03
CA GLY A 32 -22.07 11.65 -38.29
C GLY A 32 -21.39 10.37 -37.81
N CYS A 33 -21.72 9.92 -36.58
CA CYS A 33 -21.89 8.50 -36.26
C CYS A 33 -22.79 8.36 -35.01
N ASP A 34 -23.88 7.61 -35.19
CA ASP A 34 -24.85 7.21 -34.19
C ASP A 34 -24.23 6.44 -33.02
N TYR A 35 -24.81 6.70 -31.84
CA TYR A 35 -24.98 5.83 -30.67
C TYR A 35 -24.32 4.43 -30.70
N MET A 36 -23.13 4.31 -30.10
CA MET A 36 -22.66 3.09 -29.40
C MET A 36 -21.81 3.52 -28.20
N PRO A 37 -22.27 3.34 -26.95
CA PRO A 37 -21.41 3.41 -25.78
C PRO A 37 -20.66 2.08 -25.61
N ASP A 38 -19.58 2.10 -24.83
CA ASP A 38 -18.81 0.94 -24.34
C ASP A 38 -17.72 0.39 -25.25
N VAL A 39 -16.59 1.11 -25.31
CA VAL A 39 -15.27 0.49 -25.45
C VAL A 39 -14.49 0.80 -24.17
N PRO A 40 -14.26 -0.17 -23.27
CA PRO A 40 -13.58 0.09 -22.02
C PRO A 40 -12.10 0.41 -22.27
N CYS A 41 -11.57 1.32 -21.44
CA CYS A 41 -10.15 1.65 -21.36
C CYS A 41 -9.37 0.45 -20.79
N THR A 42 -9.18 -0.62 -21.58
CA THR A 42 -8.36 -1.77 -21.21
C THR A 42 -6.97 -1.63 -21.83
N GLY A 43 -6.04 -1.04 -21.09
CA GLY A 43 -4.64 -0.88 -21.52
C GLY A 43 -3.60 -1.42 -20.55
N PHE A 44 -3.96 -1.60 -19.27
CA PHE A 44 -3.12 -2.23 -18.26
C PHE A 44 -4.01 -2.99 -17.29
N PRO A 45 -3.61 -4.17 -16.78
CA PRO A 45 -4.18 -4.64 -15.54
C PRO A 45 -3.96 -3.56 -14.50
N ASP A 46 -5.00 -3.21 -13.76
CA ASP A 46 -4.84 -2.45 -12.52
C ASP A 46 -3.67 -3.04 -11.71
N PRO A 47 -2.93 -2.24 -10.93
CA PRO A 47 -1.95 -2.80 -10.00
C PRO A 47 -2.64 -3.95 -9.24
N PRO A 48 -2.04 -5.15 -9.17
CA PRO A 48 -2.73 -6.37 -8.74
C PRO A 48 -3.35 -6.15 -7.35
N GLY A 49 -4.65 -5.82 -7.32
CA GLY A 49 -5.25 -5.19 -6.15
C GLY A 49 -6.55 -4.42 -6.35
N CYS A 50 -6.99 -4.08 -7.57
CA CYS A 50 -8.22 -3.27 -7.73
C CYS A 50 -9.55 -4.04 -7.86
N LEU A 51 -9.52 -5.37 -7.88
CA LEU A 51 -10.75 -6.14 -7.60
C LEU A 51 -10.67 -6.59 -6.14
N SER A 52 -11.33 -5.82 -5.27
CA SER A 52 -11.74 -6.36 -3.97
C SER A 52 -12.55 -7.62 -4.26
N PRO A 53 -12.29 -8.74 -3.56
CA PRO A 53 -13.13 -9.91 -3.74
C PRO A 53 -14.58 -9.53 -3.43
N PRO A 54 -15.56 -10.21 -4.04
CA PRO A 54 -16.96 -9.96 -3.70
C PRO A 54 -17.13 -10.09 -2.19
N ALA A 55 -17.88 -9.15 -1.60
CA ALA A 55 -18.19 -9.18 -0.19
C ALA A 55 -18.71 -10.58 0.20
N PRO A 56 -18.21 -11.20 1.28
CA PRO A 56 -18.74 -12.48 1.72
C PRO A 56 -20.24 -12.35 2.02
N ALA A 57 -20.96 -13.47 1.91
CA ALA A 57 -22.39 -13.47 2.19
C ALA A 57 -22.64 -12.87 3.60
N PRO A 58 -23.62 -11.95 3.75
CA PRO A 58 -23.88 -11.34 5.05
C PRO A 58 -24.20 -12.42 6.08
N MET A 59 -23.62 -12.28 7.27
CA MET A 59 -23.92 -13.20 8.35
C MET A 59 -25.42 -13.15 8.67
N THR A 60 -26.07 -14.30 8.67
CA THR A 60 -27.48 -14.44 9.09
C THR A 60 -27.67 -14.31 10.60
N PHE A 61 -26.60 -14.11 11.36
CA PHE A 61 -26.59 -14.02 12.83
C PHE A 61 -25.62 -12.91 13.31
N GLY A 62 -25.80 -12.46 14.55
CA GLY A 62 -25.03 -11.37 15.14
C GLY A 62 -23.51 -11.60 15.19
N PRO A 63 -22.71 -10.51 15.29
CA PRO A 63 -21.27 -10.51 14.99
C PRO A 63 -20.39 -11.25 16.01
N TRP A 64 -20.92 -11.76 17.12
CA TRP A 64 -20.13 -12.46 18.15
C TRP A 64 -21.01 -13.53 18.84
N PRO A 65 -20.53 -14.78 19.10
CA PRO A 65 -19.20 -15.32 18.82
C PRO A 65 -19.15 -16.23 17.58
N TRP A 66 -18.81 -15.68 16.40
CA TRP A 66 -18.80 -16.46 15.14
C TRP A 66 -17.79 -17.62 15.14
N TRP A 67 -16.67 -17.52 15.87
CA TRP A 67 -15.64 -18.56 15.93
C TRP A 67 -16.12 -19.88 16.54
N SER A 68 -17.20 -19.85 17.31
CA SER A 68 -17.78 -21.04 17.95
C SER A 68 -18.40 -22.04 16.95
N ARG A 69 -18.55 -21.64 15.68
CA ARG A 69 -19.26 -22.40 14.64
C ARG A 69 -18.41 -22.72 13.42
N CYS A 70 -17.10 -22.47 13.45
CA CYS A 70 -16.25 -22.79 12.31
C CYS A 70 -16.12 -24.31 12.14
N GLY A 71 -16.13 -24.77 10.88
CA GLY A 71 -15.98 -26.19 10.53
C GLY A 71 -14.58 -26.75 10.85
N GLY A 72 -14.42 -28.07 10.68
CA GLY A 72 -13.16 -28.76 10.99
C GLY A 72 -12.09 -28.70 9.90
N HIS A 73 -12.43 -28.29 8.67
CA HIS A 73 -11.46 -28.13 7.59
C HIS A 73 -10.83 -26.73 7.60
N VAL A 74 -9.56 -26.64 7.20
CA VAL A 74 -8.80 -25.38 7.22
C VAL A 74 -9.44 -24.30 6.35
N ILE A 75 -9.95 -24.66 5.17
CA ILE A 75 -10.60 -23.69 4.27
C ILE A 75 -11.91 -23.17 4.89
N ASP A 76 -12.74 -24.04 5.48
CA ASP A 76 -13.97 -23.64 6.16
C ASP A 76 -13.67 -22.70 7.34
N MET A 77 -12.57 -22.93 8.06
CA MET A 77 -12.13 -22.06 9.15
C MET A 77 -11.66 -20.69 8.64
N LEU A 78 -10.95 -20.64 7.52
CA LEU A 78 -10.52 -19.40 6.89
C LEU A 78 -11.71 -18.60 6.34
N ASP A 79 -12.67 -19.25 5.69
CA ASP A 79 -13.88 -18.60 5.20
C ASP A 79 -14.79 -18.11 6.35
N CYS A 80 -14.89 -18.90 7.43
CA CYS A 80 -15.53 -18.50 8.68
C CYS A 80 -14.85 -17.25 9.29
N THR A 81 -13.51 -17.20 9.25
CA THR A 81 -12.73 -16.04 9.71
C THR A 81 -12.97 -14.81 8.82
N ARG A 82 -12.95 -15.00 7.50
CA ARG A 82 -13.24 -13.96 6.50
C ARG A 82 -14.62 -13.34 6.71
N SER A 83 -15.64 -14.20 6.76
CA SER A 83 -17.02 -13.78 7.04
C SER A 83 -17.11 -13.11 8.41
N GLY A 84 -16.41 -13.65 9.41
CA GLY A 84 -16.16 -13.10 10.76
C GLY A 84 -15.76 -11.64 10.78
N LEU A 85 -14.65 -11.36 10.12
CA LEU A 85 -14.03 -10.04 10.02
C LEU A 85 -14.92 -9.08 9.25
N TYR A 86 -15.48 -9.51 8.11
CA TYR A 86 -16.42 -8.71 7.33
C TYR A 86 -17.65 -8.34 8.16
N GLY A 87 -18.34 -9.33 8.76
CA GLY A 87 -19.56 -9.10 9.54
C GLY A 87 -19.32 -8.22 10.77
N THR A 88 -18.16 -8.36 11.42
CA THR A 88 -17.78 -7.47 12.52
C THR A 88 -17.57 -6.04 12.04
N THR A 89 -16.87 -5.87 10.91
CA THR A 89 -16.58 -4.54 10.35
C THR A 89 -17.85 -3.87 9.85
N ASP A 90 -18.73 -4.60 9.15
CA ASP A 90 -20.05 -4.13 8.70
C ASP A 90 -20.95 -3.74 9.87
N TRP A 91 -20.97 -4.52 10.96
CA TRP A 91 -21.72 -4.16 12.17
C TRP A 91 -21.23 -2.85 12.79
N ILE A 92 -19.91 -2.65 12.89
CA ILE A 92 -19.33 -1.39 13.37
C ILE A 92 -19.69 -0.24 12.42
N ALA A 93 -19.56 -0.47 11.11
CA ALA A 93 -19.82 0.54 10.08
C ALA A 93 -21.27 1.03 10.15
N ARG A 94 -22.26 0.12 10.17
CA ARG A 94 -23.67 0.47 10.32
C ARG A 94 -23.96 1.21 11.63
N GLY A 95 -23.35 0.77 12.73
CA GLY A 95 -23.53 1.40 14.03
C GLY A 95 -23.04 2.85 14.08
N ILE A 96 -21.91 3.15 13.42
CA ILE A 96 -21.35 4.51 13.38
C ILE A 96 -22.03 5.37 12.32
N ASP A 97 -22.26 4.84 11.12
CA ASP A 97 -22.88 5.58 10.01
C ASP A 97 -24.35 5.95 10.31
N GLY A 98 -25.07 5.11 11.06
CA GLY A 98 -26.42 5.41 11.55
C GLY A 98 -26.50 6.63 12.50
N TRP A 99 -25.37 7.11 13.03
CA TRP A 99 -25.35 8.38 13.77
C TRP A 99 -25.43 9.61 12.85
N PHE A 100 -25.18 9.43 11.55
CA PHE A 100 -25.07 10.52 10.57
C PHE A 100 -26.22 10.53 9.54
N GLY A 101 -27.12 9.55 9.55
CA GLY A 101 -28.26 9.48 8.63
C GLY A 101 -29.03 8.16 8.75
N ASP A 102 -29.87 7.87 7.76
CA ASP A 102 -30.73 6.70 7.77
C ASP A 102 -29.93 5.39 7.56
N GLU A 103 -30.38 4.31 8.22
CA GLU A 103 -29.67 3.00 8.26
C GLU A 103 -29.62 2.27 6.89
N ASP A 104 -30.46 2.68 5.94
CA ASP A 104 -30.60 2.06 4.61
C ASP A 104 -29.56 2.54 3.58
N ALA A 105 -28.65 3.44 3.95
CA ALA A 105 -27.65 4.01 3.04
C ALA A 105 -26.57 2.99 2.62
N PHE A 106 -26.30 1.99 3.47
CA PHE A 106 -25.43 0.85 3.12
C PHE A 106 -26.16 -0.13 2.20
N LYS A 107 -25.91 -0.01 0.89
CA LYS A 107 -26.31 -1.06 -0.06
C LYS A 107 -25.51 -2.33 0.23
N GLU A 108 -26.19 -3.47 0.34
CA GLU A 108 -25.58 -4.78 0.59
C GLU A 108 -24.30 -4.99 -0.22
N GLY A 109 -23.19 -5.25 0.48
CA GLY A 109 -21.89 -5.56 -0.13
C GLY A 109 -21.06 -4.37 -0.62
N ARG A 110 -21.44 -3.12 -0.31
CA ARG A 110 -20.66 -1.93 -0.68
C ARG A 110 -20.28 -1.08 0.53
N GLY A 111 -19.01 -0.71 0.61
CA GLY A 111 -18.50 0.25 1.60
C GLY A 111 -17.67 -0.35 2.74
N VAL A 112 -17.48 -1.67 2.80
CA VAL A 112 -16.56 -2.32 3.76
C VAL A 112 -15.55 -3.16 2.99
N SER A 113 -14.29 -3.05 3.38
CA SER A 113 -13.20 -3.87 2.83
C SER A 113 -12.08 -4.03 3.83
N GLY A 114 -11.38 -5.15 3.79
CA GLY A 114 -10.18 -5.32 4.59
C GLY A 114 -9.30 -6.48 4.18
N ASP A 115 -8.19 -6.61 4.88
CA ASP A 115 -7.23 -7.68 4.69
C ASP A 115 -6.59 -8.11 6.02
N LEU A 116 -6.30 -9.41 6.13
CA LEU A 116 -5.53 -10.01 7.20
C LEU A 116 -4.30 -10.68 6.58
N LYS A 117 -3.11 -10.19 6.92
CA LYS A 117 -1.83 -10.71 6.44
C LYS A 117 -1.08 -11.41 7.56
N LEU A 118 -0.70 -12.67 7.35
CA LEU A 118 0.21 -13.42 8.21
C LEU A 118 1.49 -13.70 7.43
N ASN A 119 2.61 -13.16 7.89
CA ASN A 119 3.92 -13.34 7.25
C ASN A 119 4.87 -14.05 8.21
N THR A 120 5.68 -14.97 7.68
CA THR A 120 6.81 -15.59 8.37
C THR A 120 8.06 -15.38 7.55
N LEU A 121 9.05 -14.72 8.14
CA LEU A 121 10.25 -14.23 7.49
C LEU A 121 11.47 -14.84 8.18
N TRP A 122 12.41 -15.31 7.37
CA TRP A 122 13.70 -15.79 7.82
C TRP A 122 14.80 -15.10 7.02
N ARG A 123 15.83 -14.60 7.71
CA ARG A 123 17.00 -14.01 7.08
C ARG A 123 18.25 -14.42 7.84
N GLN A 124 19.33 -14.73 7.12
CA GLN A 124 20.54 -15.31 7.68
C GLN A 124 21.20 -14.46 8.79
N ASP A 125 21.08 -13.14 8.71
CA ASP A 125 21.59 -12.17 9.68
C ASP A 125 20.57 -11.79 10.78
N ARG A 126 19.36 -12.37 10.76
CA ARG A 126 18.25 -12.02 11.66
C ARG A 126 17.60 -13.25 12.28
N SER A 127 16.71 -13.01 13.24
CA SER A 127 15.91 -14.07 13.85
C SER A 127 14.73 -14.46 12.93
N LEU A 128 14.16 -15.65 13.16
CA LEU A 128 12.89 -16.01 12.53
C LEU A 128 11.78 -15.13 13.09
N ASN A 129 11.04 -14.46 12.22
CA ASN A 129 10.06 -13.46 12.60
C ASN A 129 8.68 -13.78 11.99
N THR A 130 7.61 -13.63 12.79
CA THR A 130 6.24 -13.89 12.35
C THR A 130 5.35 -12.73 12.76
N ASN A 131 4.71 -12.11 11.77
CA ASN A 131 3.98 -10.87 11.90
C ASN A 131 2.55 -11.03 11.40
N LEU A 132 1.61 -10.45 12.14
CA LEU A 132 0.21 -10.34 11.77
C LEU A 132 -0.10 -8.88 11.48
N ARG A 133 -0.66 -8.59 10.31
CA ARG A 133 -1.19 -7.27 9.95
C ARG A 133 -2.67 -7.40 9.64
N LEU A 134 -3.44 -6.41 10.08
CA LEU A 134 -4.87 -6.32 9.85
C LEU A 134 -5.18 -4.92 9.34
N GLY A 135 -5.91 -4.82 8.24
CA GLY A 135 -6.45 -3.57 7.74
C GLY A 135 -7.95 -3.72 7.54
N ALA A 136 -8.72 -2.75 8.03
CA ALA A 136 -10.13 -2.63 7.75
C ALA A 136 -10.46 -1.18 7.41
N ARG A 137 -11.30 -1.01 6.39
CA ARG A 137 -11.79 0.28 5.92
C ARG A 137 -13.31 0.18 5.75
N MET A 138 -13.98 1.21 6.23
CA MET A 138 -15.41 1.40 6.04
C MET A 138 -15.67 2.81 5.48
N ASP A 139 -16.20 2.89 4.28
CA ASP A 139 -16.71 4.13 3.70
C ASP A 139 -18.01 4.52 4.42
N LEU A 140 -18.29 5.82 4.54
CA LEU A 140 -19.46 6.35 5.25
C LEU A 140 -20.43 7.01 4.26
N PRO A 141 -21.47 6.29 3.80
CA PRO A 141 -22.41 6.79 2.81
C PRO A 141 -23.16 8.04 3.28
N ASN A 142 -23.52 8.11 4.57
CA ASN A 142 -24.22 9.27 5.13
C ASN A 142 -23.36 10.55 5.15
N LEU A 143 -22.05 10.45 4.87
CA LEU A 143 -21.12 11.56 4.72
C LEU A 143 -20.71 11.81 3.26
N LYS A 144 -21.68 11.67 2.34
CA LYS A 144 -21.55 11.94 0.90
C LYS A 144 -20.47 11.11 0.21
N ASP A 145 -20.19 9.91 0.71
CA ASP A 145 -19.14 9.00 0.21
C ASP A 145 -17.73 9.62 0.18
N ARG A 146 -17.48 10.65 1.00
CA ARG A 146 -16.16 11.30 1.10
C ARG A 146 -15.41 10.93 2.36
N ALA A 147 -16.12 10.56 3.42
CA ALA A 147 -15.51 10.15 4.67
C ALA A 147 -15.43 8.63 4.76
N TYR A 148 -14.44 8.14 5.47
CA TYR A 148 -14.28 6.73 5.77
C TYR A 148 -13.59 6.56 7.11
N LEU A 149 -13.91 5.49 7.81
CA LEU A 149 -13.18 5.07 8.98
C LEU A 149 -12.26 3.92 8.61
N PHE A 150 -11.14 3.83 9.31
CA PHE A 150 -10.18 2.77 9.09
C PHE A 150 -9.53 2.40 10.41
N PHE A 151 -9.24 1.12 10.58
CA PHE A 151 -8.59 0.60 11.77
C PHE A 151 -7.78 -0.64 11.41
N GLY A 152 -6.85 -1.01 12.27
CA GLY A 152 -5.99 -2.13 11.97
C GLY A 152 -4.84 -2.29 12.93
N LEU A 153 -3.95 -3.20 12.56
CA LEU A 153 -2.69 -3.51 13.21
C LEU A 153 -1.62 -3.54 12.12
N ASP A 154 -0.65 -2.63 12.16
CA ASP A 154 0.40 -2.55 11.15
C ASP A 154 1.69 -1.98 11.74
N ASN A 155 2.76 -1.96 10.94
CA ASN A 155 3.98 -1.24 11.27
C ASN A 155 3.69 0.27 11.33
N GLU A 156 4.03 0.85 12.47
CA GLU A 156 3.76 2.26 12.76
C GLU A 156 4.41 3.23 11.76
N ASP A 157 5.71 3.08 11.52
CA ASP A 157 6.48 3.99 10.67
C ASP A 157 5.99 3.92 9.23
N GLU A 158 5.72 2.71 8.73
CA GLU A 158 5.23 2.47 7.36
C GLU A 158 3.86 3.12 7.13
N LEU A 159 2.94 2.98 8.09
CA LEU A 159 1.60 3.56 8.01
C LEU A 159 1.66 5.09 8.05
N ILE A 160 2.45 5.65 8.96
CA ILE A 160 2.52 7.09 9.20
C ILE A 160 3.23 7.80 8.05
N ARG A 161 4.34 7.23 7.59
CA ARG A 161 5.16 7.79 6.52
C ARG A 161 4.60 7.44 5.14
N ASP A 162 3.51 6.67 5.05
CA ASP A 162 2.90 6.22 3.79
C ASP A 162 3.95 5.59 2.86
N GLN A 163 4.76 4.71 3.43
CA GLN A 163 5.85 4.06 2.71
C GLN A 163 5.28 3.05 1.69
N PRO A 164 5.82 2.96 0.46
CA PRO A 164 5.39 1.93 -0.49
C PRO A 164 5.65 0.52 0.04
N GLU A 165 4.73 -0.42 -0.22
CA GLU A 165 4.84 -1.83 0.23
C GLU A 165 6.17 -2.45 -0.20
N ALA A 166 6.63 -2.17 -1.42
CA ALA A 166 7.91 -2.66 -1.94
C ALA A 166 9.13 -2.29 -1.07
N PHE A 167 9.03 -1.24 -0.26
CA PHE A 167 10.05 -0.74 0.66
C PHE A 167 9.68 -0.96 2.14
N SER A 168 8.59 -1.66 2.43
CA SER A 168 8.25 -2.07 3.79
C SER A 168 9.31 -3.02 4.37
N ARG A 169 9.40 -3.08 5.70
CA ARG A 169 10.27 -4.02 6.41
C ARG A 169 9.96 -5.46 6.04
N GLN A 170 8.68 -5.84 5.98
CA GLN A 170 8.26 -7.17 5.56
C GLN A 170 8.80 -7.57 4.17
N ASP A 171 8.78 -6.65 3.21
CA ASP A 171 9.17 -6.91 1.82
C ASP A 171 10.70 -6.85 1.63
N GLN A 172 11.41 -6.17 2.53
CA GLN A 172 12.87 -6.23 2.69
C GLN A 172 13.32 -7.41 3.57
N LEU A 173 12.38 -8.25 4.03
CA LEU A 173 12.64 -9.39 4.92
C LEU A 173 13.38 -8.98 6.20
N LEU A 174 13.11 -7.76 6.67
CA LEU A 174 13.62 -7.21 7.92
C LEU A 174 12.72 -7.67 9.07
N GLU A 175 13.34 -7.85 10.24
CA GLU A 175 12.63 -8.19 11.47
C GLU A 175 11.71 -7.04 11.91
N GLU A 176 10.48 -7.37 12.30
CA GLU A 176 9.58 -6.46 13.02
C GLU A 176 9.33 -6.99 14.43
N SER A 177 9.55 -6.15 15.42
CA SER A 177 9.24 -6.47 16.81
C SER A 177 7.74 -6.39 17.03
N ARG A 178 7.08 -7.50 17.38
CA ARG A 178 5.63 -7.52 17.70
C ARG A 178 5.21 -6.57 18.82
N ARG A 179 6.13 -6.17 19.71
CA ARG A 179 5.83 -5.25 20.83
C ARG A 179 6.12 -3.80 20.53
N GLU A 180 7.06 -3.53 19.63
CA GLU A 180 7.57 -2.17 19.39
C GLU A 180 7.10 -1.62 18.04
N ASP A 181 6.96 -2.49 17.02
CA ASP A 181 6.65 -2.08 15.65
C ASP A 181 5.19 -2.27 15.28
N GLN A 182 4.55 -3.35 15.77
CA GLN A 182 3.15 -3.65 15.47
C GLN A 182 2.19 -2.86 16.37
N THR A 183 1.55 -1.86 15.79
CA THR A 183 0.74 -0.91 16.54
C THR A 183 -0.72 -0.92 16.07
N PRO A 184 -1.70 -1.06 16.98
CA PRO A 184 -3.09 -0.88 16.63
C PRO A 184 -3.36 0.59 16.31
N PHE A 185 -4.08 0.85 15.23
CA PHE A 185 -4.50 2.17 14.81
C PHE A 185 -6.00 2.23 14.56
N THR A 186 -6.54 3.43 14.70
CA THR A 186 -7.89 3.77 14.27
C THR A 186 -7.91 5.22 13.82
N GLY A 187 -8.68 5.55 12.80
CA GLY A 187 -8.73 6.89 12.26
C GLY A 187 -9.92 7.14 11.36
N LEU A 188 -10.11 8.43 11.09
CA LEU A 188 -11.06 8.96 10.13
C LEU A 188 -10.28 9.55 8.97
N GLY A 189 -10.70 9.22 7.76
CA GLY A 189 -10.21 9.80 6.52
C GLY A 189 -11.29 10.57 5.79
N TYR A 190 -10.87 11.52 4.97
CA TYR A 190 -11.72 12.38 4.18
C TYR A 190 -11.09 12.67 2.81
N ALA A 191 -11.74 12.19 1.75
CA ALA A 191 -11.40 12.48 0.37
C ALA A 191 -11.87 13.90 0.01
N LEU A 192 -11.00 14.89 0.26
CA LEU A 192 -11.28 16.30 0.03
C LEU A 192 -11.49 16.62 -1.46
N ARG A 193 -10.65 16.04 -2.31
CA ARG A 193 -10.72 16.10 -3.77
C ARG A 193 -10.30 14.74 -4.32
N GLU A 194 -10.55 14.51 -5.61
CA GLU A 194 -10.17 13.27 -6.33
C GLU A 194 -8.74 12.78 -6.03
N HIS A 195 -7.80 13.70 -5.85
CA HIS A 195 -6.39 13.41 -5.65
C HIS A 195 -5.87 13.78 -4.24
N ILE A 196 -6.73 14.26 -3.34
CA ILE A 196 -6.33 14.75 -2.01
C ILE A 196 -7.14 14.04 -0.93
N ASP A 197 -6.43 13.34 -0.06
CA ASP A 197 -6.96 12.55 1.04
C ASP A 197 -6.39 13.07 2.36
N LEU A 198 -7.26 13.39 3.31
CA LEU A 198 -6.88 13.85 4.65
C LEU A 198 -7.19 12.74 5.65
N ARG A 199 -6.28 12.48 6.59
CA ARG A 199 -6.49 11.47 7.63
C ARG A 199 -6.12 12.03 8.99
N ALA A 200 -6.88 11.63 9.99
CA ALA A 200 -6.58 11.88 11.39
C ALA A 200 -6.87 10.60 12.16
N GLY A 201 -5.96 10.20 13.04
CA GLY A 201 -6.15 8.97 13.79
C GLY A 201 -5.37 8.94 15.09
N VAL A 202 -5.58 7.87 15.83
CA VAL A 202 -4.83 7.52 17.02
C VAL A 202 -4.21 6.15 16.85
N ARG A 203 -3.00 6.01 17.39
CA ARG A 203 -2.25 4.77 17.45
C ARG A 203 -1.91 4.45 18.90
N SER A 204 -1.79 3.16 19.22
CA SER A 204 -1.53 2.69 20.59
C SER A 204 -2.49 3.35 21.62
N ALA A 205 -3.73 3.57 21.21
CA ALA A 205 -4.82 4.26 21.94
C ALA A 205 -4.65 5.77 22.24
N TYR A 206 -3.44 6.34 22.31
CA TYR A 206 -3.26 7.74 22.75
C TYR A 206 -2.40 8.62 21.85
N LYS A 207 -1.60 8.05 20.94
CA LYS A 207 -0.71 8.85 20.10
C LYS A 207 -1.46 9.32 18.86
N ILE A 208 -1.74 10.62 18.77
CA ILE A 208 -2.47 11.20 17.65
C ILE A 208 -1.52 11.39 16.46
N TYR A 209 -2.04 11.19 15.25
CA TYR A 209 -1.36 11.56 14.01
C TYR A 209 -2.32 12.22 13.02
N LEU A 210 -1.75 13.03 12.14
CA LEU A 210 -2.43 13.69 11.03
C LEU A 210 -1.68 13.40 9.73
N GLN A 211 -2.40 13.24 8.64
CA GLN A 211 -1.83 13.08 7.30
C GLN A 211 -2.64 13.86 6.27
N ALA A 212 -1.93 14.42 5.30
CA ALA A 212 -2.48 14.96 4.07
C ALA A 212 -1.72 14.34 2.90
N ARG A 213 -2.44 13.58 2.08
CA ARG A 213 -1.87 12.81 0.97
C ARG A 213 -2.41 13.34 -0.35
N TYR A 214 -1.50 13.72 -1.24
CA TYR A 214 -1.77 13.92 -2.65
C TYR A 214 -1.34 12.69 -3.43
N ARG A 215 -2.20 12.14 -4.30
CA ARG A 215 -1.86 11.02 -5.18
C ARG A 215 -2.39 11.28 -6.57
N LYS A 216 -1.54 11.17 -7.58
CA LYS A 216 -1.95 11.31 -8.98
C LYS A 216 -1.20 10.36 -9.88
N VAL A 217 -1.93 9.78 -10.85
CA VAL A 217 -1.38 8.94 -11.91
C VAL A 217 -1.52 9.68 -13.24
N TRP A 218 -0.44 9.76 -14.01
CA TRP A 218 -0.45 10.28 -15.37
C TRP A 218 -0.15 9.15 -16.36
N TRP A 219 -1.02 9.02 -17.35
CA TRP A 219 -0.84 8.13 -18.49
C TRP A 219 -0.14 8.91 -19.60
N LEU A 220 1.16 8.67 -19.81
CA LEU A 220 1.92 9.33 -20.86
C LEU A 220 1.64 8.70 -22.24
N SER A 221 1.26 7.43 -22.26
CA SER A 221 0.78 6.68 -23.41
C SER A 221 0.03 5.44 -22.94
N GLU A 222 -0.47 4.62 -23.87
CA GLU A 222 -1.10 3.31 -23.57
C GLU A 222 -0.19 2.31 -22.87
N ARG A 223 1.13 2.55 -22.82
CA ARG A 223 2.14 1.65 -22.23
C ARG A 223 2.97 2.28 -21.12
N ASN A 224 2.69 3.53 -20.74
CA ASN A 224 3.52 4.27 -19.79
C ASN A 224 2.64 4.99 -18.76
N ALA A 225 2.91 4.73 -17.49
CA ALA A 225 2.26 5.40 -16.37
C ALA A 225 3.30 5.96 -15.40
N ILE A 226 3.02 7.14 -14.86
CA ILE A 226 3.76 7.71 -13.73
C ILE A 226 2.77 7.92 -12.59
N GLU A 227 3.07 7.41 -11.42
CA GLU A 227 2.39 7.74 -10.17
C GLU A 227 3.29 8.64 -9.34
N PHE A 228 2.73 9.77 -8.91
CA PHE A 228 3.32 10.61 -7.88
C PHE A 228 2.40 10.62 -6.67
N ARG A 229 3.01 10.43 -5.51
CA ARG A 229 2.34 10.52 -4.23
C ARG A 229 3.19 11.36 -3.28
N GLU A 230 2.56 12.34 -2.67
CA GLU A 230 3.18 13.23 -1.70
C GLU A 230 2.33 13.20 -0.43
N THR A 231 2.93 12.78 0.67
CA THR A 231 2.24 12.64 1.95
C THR A 231 2.93 13.50 2.98
N VAL A 232 2.26 14.55 3.45
CA VAL A 232 2.68 15.34 4.60
C VAL A 232 2.03 14.77 5.84
N PHE A 233 2.81 14.51 6.88
CA PHE A 233 2.31 13.93 8.12
C PHE A 233 2.79 14.72 9.33
N TRP A 234 2.04 14.58 10.42
CA TRP A 234 2.42 15.10 11.72
C TRP A 234 2.13 14.07 12.81
N THR A 235 3.10 13.84 13.69
CA THR A 235 2.94 12.99 14.88
C THR A 235 3.57 13.61 16.12
N LEU A 236 3.27 13.05 17.29
CA LEU A 236 3.94 13.44 18.54
C LEU A 236 5.42 13.08 18.57
N ASP A 237 5.81 11.96 17.95
CA ASP A 237 7.18 11.45 18.01
C ASP A 237 8.06 12.08 16.91
N ASP A 238 7.57 12.13 15.67
CA ASP A 238 8.33 12.62 14.49
C ASP A 238 8.09 14.11 14.16
N ARG A 239 7.12 14.76 14.81
CA ARG A 239 6.63 16.10 14.44
C ARG A 239 6.24 16.13 12.97
N PHE A 240 6.56 17.21 12.24
CA PHE A 240 6.26 17.30 10.81
C PHE A 240 7.23 16.47 9.99
N GLY A 241 6.68 15.75 9.01
CA GLY A 241 7.44 15.11 7.96
C GLY A 241 6.70 15.07 6.65
N ALA A 242 7.41 14.70 5.61
CA ALA A 242 6.91 14.54 4.26
C ALA A 242 7.55 13.33 3.60
N THR A 243 6.73 12.55 2.90
CA THR A 243 7.16 11.42 2.09
C THR A 243 6.75 11.64 0.64
N THR A 244 7.74 11.64 -0.24
CA THR A 244 7.56 11.68 -1.68
C THR A 244 7.76 10.29 -2.26
N VAL A 245 6.82 9.83 -3.08
CA VAL A 245 6.86 8.56 -3.81
C VAL A 245 6.69 8.84 -5.30
N LEU A 246 7.56 8.23 -6.10
CA LEU A 246 7.57 8.30 -7.55
C LEU A 246 7.68 6.90 -8.12
N ASN A 247 6.61 6.42 -8.77
CA ASN A 247 6.62 5.14 -9.49
C ASN A 247 6.47 5.39 -10.99
N TYR A 248 7.32 4.76 -11.77
CA TYR A 248 7.20 4.67 -13.22
C TYR A 248 6.92 3.23 -13.61
N GLU A 249 5.91 3.02 -14.45
CA GLU A 249 5.55 1.71 -14.97
C GLU A 249 5.50 1.72 -16.50
N TYR A 250 6.06 0.65 -17.08
CA TYR A 250 6.07 0.40 -18.51
C TYR A 250 5.56 -1.00 -18.83
N ALA A 251 4.50 -1.14 -19.63
CA ALA A 251 4.08 -2.46 -20.16
C ALA A 251 4.83 -2.80 -21.43
N TYR A 252 5.60 -3.87 -21.38
CA TYR A 252 6.09 -4.54 -22.59
C TYR A 252 4.97 -5.32 -23.28
N SER A 253 4.11 -5.98 -22.49
CA SER A 253 2.92 -6.70 -22.93
C SER A 253 1.86 -6.72 -21.82
N PRO A 254 0.63 -7.19 -22.08
CA PRO A 254 -0.39 -7.33 -21.03
C PRO A 254 0.01 -8.24 -19.86
N GLN A 255 1.05 -9.07 -20.04
CA GLN A 255 1.55 -10.00 -19.03
C GLN A 255 2.94 -9.67 -18.51
N LEU A 256 3.60 -8.64 -19.05
CA LEU A 256 4.97 -8.28 -18.68
C LEU A 256 5.10 -6.77 -18.55
N SER A 257 5.37 -6.30 -17.34
CA SER A 257 5.66 -4.90 -17.07
C SER A 257 6.99 -4.72 -16.36
N PHE A 258 7.54 -3.53 -16.52
CA PHE A 258 8.68 -3.03 -15.77
C PHE A 258 8.21 -1.93 -14.84
N ARG A 259 8.78 -1.89 -13.64
CA ARG A 259 8.49 -0.86 -12.65
C ARG A 259 9.79 -0.32 -12.07
N TRP A 260 9.81 0.99 -11.88
CA TRP A 260 10.83 1.70 -11.15
C TRP A 260 10.16 2.56 -10.09
N GLY A 261 10.35 2.21 -8.83
CA GLY A 261 9.80 2.91 -7.68
C GLY A 261 10.89 3.67 -6.92
N ASN A 262 10.52 4.83 -6.39
CA ASN A 262 11.38 5.63 -5.53
C ASN A 262 10.55 6.19 -4.38
N SER A 263 11.15 6.26 -3.20
CA SER A 263 10.56 6.84 -2.00
C SER A 263 11.61 7.68 -1.28
N GLY A 264 11.21 8.83 -0.76
CA GLY A 264 12.05 9.71 0.04
C GLY A 264 11.24 10.31 1.18
N THR A 265 11.74 10.19 2.42
CA THR A 265 11.08 10.71 3.62
C THR A 265 12.01 11.67 4.36
N ILE A 266 11.48 12.83 4.72
CA ILE A 266 12.16 13.82 5.58
C ILE A 266 11.23 14.13 6.74
N ALA A 267 11.75 14.17 7.97
CA ALA A 267 11.00 14.62 9.15
C ALA A 267 11.89 15.49 10.04
N GLU A 268 11.27 16.29 10.93
CA GLU A 268 12.01 17.16 11.84
C GLU A 268 12.90 16.40 12.86
N THR A 269 12.65 15.11 13.05
CA THR A 269 13.43 14.22 13.91
C THR A 269 14.48 13.40 13.16
N THR A 270 14.33 13.26 11.84
CA THR A 270 15.25 12.52 10.98
C THR A 270 16.46 13.38 10.61
N GLN A 271 17.65 12.77 10.55
CA GLN A 271 18.85 13.45 10.09
C GLN A 271 19.02 13.18 8.58
N GLY A 272 18.54 14.13 7.78
CA GLY A 272 18.63 14.05 6.32
C GLY A 272 17.42 13.35 5.68
N LEU A 273 17.65 12.74 4.53
CA LEU A 273 16.63 12.10 3.71
C LEU A 273 16.75 10.58 3.85
N VAL A 274 15.71 9.90 4.34
CA VAL A 274 15.58 8.44 4.27
C VAL A 274 15.01 8.09 2.91
N TRP A 275 15.78 7.39 2.09
CA TRP A 275 15.44 7.12 0.70
C TRP A 275 15.47 5.63 0.36
N SER A 276 14.70 5.26 -0.65
CA SER A 276 14.68 3.91 -1.20
C SER A 276 14.38 3.95 -2.68
N SER A 277 14.96 3.04 -3.44
CA SER A 277 14.72 2.88 -4.87
C SER A 277 14.67 1.40 -5.23
N SER A 278 13.73 1.03 -6.09
CA SER A 278 13.62 -0.34 -6.60
C SER A 278 13.35 -0.35 -8.09
N VAL A 279 13.95 -1.31 -8.77
CA VAL A 279 13.70 -1.58 -10.18
C VAL A 279 13.39 -3.05 -10.36
N GLY A 280 12.36 -3.37 -11.14
CA GLY A 280 11.98 -4.76 -11.33
C GLY A 280 11.10 -5.02 -12.53
N VAL A 281 10.99 -6.30 -12.84
CA VAL A 281 10.13 -6.84 -13.90
C VAL A 281 9.08 -7.74 -13.27
N PHE A 282 7.86 -7.59 -13.76
CA PHE A 282 6.66 -8.22 -13.22
C PHE A 282 6.00 -9.00 -14.34
N ARG A 283 5.83 -10.31 -14.13
CA ARG A 283 5.20 -11.20 -15.08
C ARG A 283 3.95 -11.82 -14.47
N SER A 284 2.79 -11.56 -15.08
CA SER A 284 1.54 -12.21 -14.70
C SER A 284 1.36 -13.54 -15.44
N PHE A 285 0.73 -14.50 -14.77
CA PHE A 285 0.41 -15.81 -15.30
C PHE A 285 -1.08 -16.11 -15.08
N GLY A 286 -1.90 -15.84 -16.10
CA GLY A 286 -3.35 -15.89 -15.94
C GLY A 286 -3.85 -14.79 -14.99
N THR A 287 -5.00 -15.01 -14.35
CA THR A 287 -5.74 -13.96 -13.63
C THR A 287 -5.24 -13.71 -12.21
N HIS A 288 -4.57 -14.68 -11.58
CA HIS A 288 -4.29 -14.63 -10.14
C HIS A 288 -2.87 -15.07 -9.76
N ARG A 289 -1.89 -14.96 -10.67
CA ARG A 289 -0.50 -15.32 -10.38
C ARG A 289 0.44 -14.25 -10.91
N LEU A 290 1.43 -13.88 -10.10
CA LEU A 290 2.41 -12.84 -10.41
C LEU A 290 3.78 -13.27 -9.91
N LEU A 291 4.78 -13.16 -10.78
CA LEU A 291 6.19 -13.27 -10.43
C LEU A 291 6.84 -11.90 -10.60
N SER A 292 7.54 -11.42 -9.58
CA SER A 292 8.43 -10.27 -9.70
C SER A 292 9.88 -10.68 -9.49
N LEU A 293 10.78 -10.01 -10.20
CA LEU A 293 12.21 -9.98 -9.92
C LEU A 293 12.62 -8.52 -9.77
N GLU A 294 13.13 -8.15 -8.61
CA GLU A 294 13.39 -6.77 -8.22
C GLU A 294 14.79 -6.63 -7.63
N ALA A 295 15.47 -5.54 -7.99
CA ALA A 295 16.64 -5.03 -7.30
C ALA A 295 16.24 -3.80 -6.50
N LEU A 296 16.72 -3.69 -5.27
CA LEU A 296 16.37 -2.63 -4.34
C LEU A 296 17.61 -2.06 -3.66
N ILE A 297 17.53 -0.79 -3.30
CA ILE A 297 18.56 -0.05 -2.57
C ILE A 297 17.88 0.93 -1.62
N SER A 298 18.41 1.07 -0.41
CA SER A 298 17.89 1.96 0.61
C SER A 298 19.01 2.57 1.45
N GLY A 299 18.74 3.75 2.01
CA GLY A 299 19.75 4.53 2.73
C GLY A 299 19.22 5.81 3.36
N GLU A 300 20.13 6.56 3.97
CA GLU A 300 19.85 7.84 4.64
C GLU A 300 21.02 8.81 4.43
N THR A 301 20.78 9.97 3.80
CA THR A 301 21.84 10.86 3.29
C THR A 301 22.79 11.43 4.37
N ASP A 302 22.31 11.74 5.58
CA ASP A 302 23.16 12.27 6.66
C ASP A 302 23.50 11.22 7.73
N ALA A 303 23.28 9.94 7.42
CA ALA A 303 23.70 8.84 8.29
C ALA A 303 25.19 8.51 8.11
N ARG A 304 25.79 7.87 9.12
CA ARG A 304 27.19 7.36 9.03
C ARG A 304 27.40 6.40 7.85
N VAL A 305 26.32 5.74 7.41
CA VAL A 305 26.30 4.86 6.25
C VAL A 305 25.17 5.32 5.34
N GLU A 306 25.51 6.07 4.29
CA GLU A 306 24.52 6.66 3.39
C GLU A 306 23.69 5.64 2.61
N VAL A 307 24.28 4.47 2.32
CA VAL A 307 23.63 3.34 1.65
C VAL A 307 23.61 2.16 2.60
N ALA A 308 22.49 2.01 3.33
CA ALA A 308 22.31 0.98 4.34
C ALA A 308 22.24 -0.42 3.73
N GLU A 309 21.47 -0.60 2.66
CA GLU A 309 21.22 -1.92 2.10
C GLU A 309 21.05 -1.85 0.57
N TYR A 310 21.51 -2.88 -0.11
CA TYR A 310 21.00 -3.24 -1.43
C TYR A 310 20.65 -4.72 -1.43
N GLY A 311 19.74 -5.11 -2.30
CA GLY A 311 19.26 -6.48 -2.37
C GLY A 311 18.66 -6.81 -3.71
N VAL A 312 18.55 -8.10 -3.97
CA VAL A 312 17.75 -8.64 -5.07
C VAL A 312 16.73 -9.59 -4.46
N ARG A 313 15.49 -9.50 -4.89
CA ARG A 313 14.41 -10.39 -4.46
C ARG A 313 13.58 -10.87 -5.62
N THR A 314 12.99 -12.04 -5.40
CA THR A 314 11.96 -12.61 -6.24
C THR A 314 10.72 -12.82 -5.39
N VAL A 315 9.56 -12.36 -5.87
CA VAL A 315 8.28 -12.56 -5.19
C VAL A 315 7.35 -13.36 -6.10
N TRP A 316 6.85 -14.48 -5.59
CA TRP A 316 5.77 -15.22 -6.21
C TRP A 316 4.49 -15.02 -5.41
N ARG A 317 3.46 -14.46 -6.05
CA ARG A 317 2.13 -14.27 -5.48
C ARG A 317 1.12 -15.08 -6.27
N GLN A 318 0.26 -15.82 -5.59
CA GLN A 318 -0.82 -16.56 -6.25
C GLN A 318 -2.09 -16.62 -5.39
N SER A 319 -3.25 -16.72 -6.04
CA SER A 319 -4.46 -17.14 -5.33
C SER A 319 -4.40 -18.63 -4.98
N LEU A 320 -4.68 -18.93 -3.72
CA LEU A 320 -4.81 -20.27 -3.16
C LEU A 320 -6.28 -20.72 -3.12
N HIS A 321 -7.20 -19.77 -2.95
CA HIS A 321 -8.64 -20.03 -2.99
C HIS A 321 -9.37 -18.80 -3.54
N GLU A 322 -10.12 -19.01 -4.62
CA GLU A 322 -10.90 -17.98 -5.33
C GLU A 322 -10.07 -16.72 -5.61
N ASP A 323 -10.51 -15.54 -5.20
CA ASP A 323 -9.81 -14.26 -5.33
C ASP A 323 -9.50 -13.60 -3.96
N TRP A 324 -9.90 -14.25 -2.86
CA TRP A 324 -9.80 -13.69 -1.51
C TRP A 324 -8.66 -14.28 -0.68
N LEU A 325 -8.15 -15.48 -0.98
CA LEU A 325 -7.04 -16.10 -0.25
C LEU A 325 -5.77 -16.13 -1.12
N LEU A 326 -4.78 -15.32 -0.76
CA LEU A 326 -3.56 -15.13 -1.54
C LEU A 326 -2.34 -15.64 -0.77
N GLY A 327 -1.55 -16.48 -1.44
CA GLY A 327 -0.24 -16.91 -0.97
C GLY A 327 0.87 -16.06 -1.56
N ARG A 328 1.89 -15.76 -0.77
CA ARG A 328 3.10 -15.03 -1.17
C ARG A 328 4.33 -15.83 -0.74
N LEU A 329 5.29 -15.98 -1.65
CA LEU A 329 6.61 -16.52 -1.35
C LEU A 329 7.65 -15.49 -1.80
N ILE A 330 8.61 -15.21 -0.93
CA ILE A 330 9.69 -14.25 -1.20
C ILE A 330 11.00 -14.99 -1.02
N ALA A 331 11.90 -14.86 -1.99
CA ALA A 331 13.30 -15.27 -1.85
C ALA A 331 14.16 -14.05 -2.14
N GLY A 332 15.12 -13.76 -1.28
CA GLY A 332 15.94 -12.57 -1.39
C GLY A 332 17.38 -12.82 -1.00
N TYR A 333 18.23 -11.94 -1.48
CA TYR A 333 19.64 -11.91 -1.14
C TYR A 333 20.05 -10.44 -0.95
N PHE A 334 20.53 -10.13 0.24
CA PHE A 334 20.75 -8.77 0.70
C PHE A 334 22.19 -8.57 1.15
N TRP A 335 22.66 -7.33 1.04
CA TRP A 335 23.98 -6.92 1.46
C TRP A 335 23.92 -5.72 2.41
N PRO A 336 23.45 -5.92 3.65
CA PRO A 336 23.38 -4.87 4.65
C PRO A 336 24.77 -4.36 5.04
N ARG A 337 24.81 -3.08 5.43
CA ARG A 337 25.99 -2.43 6.00
C ARG A 337 25.58 -1.63 7.24
N GLU A 338 26.09 -2.05 8.40
CA GLU A 338 25.82 -1.38 9.67
C GLU A 338 26.84 -0.27 9.98
N GLU A 339 28.11 -0.46 9.60
CA GLU A 339 29.19 0.50 9.86
C GLU A 339 30.00 0.82 8.60
N HIS A 340 30.50 2.05 8.50
CA HIS A 340 31.31 2.49 7.36
C HIS A 340 32.65 1.74 7.26
N GLU A 341 33.20 1.27 8.38
CA GLU A 341 34.50 0.59 8.41
C GLU A 341 34.41 -0.92 8.13
N THR A 342 33.20 -1.50 8.05
CA THR A 342 33.00 -2.95 7.84
C THR A 342 32.63 -3.31 6.41
N PHE A 343 33.09 -4.50 5.97
CA PHE A 343 32.64 -5.12 4.72
C PHE A 343 31.15 -5.48 4.79
N ARG A 344 30.44 -5.31 3.68
CA ARG A 344 29.03 -5.72 3.57
C ARG A 344 28.90 -7.22 3.81
N ARG A 345 28.00 -7.59 4.70
CA ARG A 345 27.68 -9.00 4.96
C ARG A 345 26.66 -9.47 3.96
N GLU A 346 26.74 -10.74 3.58
CA GLU A 346 25.76 -11.37 2.71
C GLU A 346 24.67 -12.01 3.57
N ALA A 347 23.41 -11.82 3.19
CA ALA A 347 22.27 -12.36 3.91
C ALA A 347 21.27 -12.99 2.94
N LEU A 348 21.19 -14.33 2.96
CA LEU A 348 20.11 -15.04 2.27
C LEU A 348 18.81 -14.93 3.07
N ALA A 349 17.70 -14.78 2.36
CA ALA A 349 16.41 -14.46 2.95
C ALA A 349 15.29 -15.26 2.28
N VAL A 350 14.35 -15.76 3.08
CA VAL A 350 13.15 -16.45 2.60
C VAL A 350 11.96 -16.00 3.43
N GLY A 351 10.86 -15.65 2.77
CA GLY A 351 9.60 -15.27 3.39
C GLY A 351 8.43 -16.05 2.82
N MET A 352 7.44 -16.31 3.65
CA MET A 352 6.14 -16.81 3.25
C MET A 352 5.04 -15.93 3.83
N GLY A 353 3.98 -15.69 3.07
CA GLY A 353 2.88 -14.84 3.46
C GLY A 353 1.54 -15.45 3.05
N LEU A 354 0.53 -15.25 3.88
CA LEU A 354 -0.85 -15.52 3.59
C LEU A 354 -1.64 -14.22 3.76
N GLU A 355 -2.41 -13.84 2.76
CA GLU A 355 -3.29 -12.66 2.79
C GLU A 355 -4.72 -13.13 2.54
N LEU A 356 -5.59 -12.82 3.50
CA LEU A 356 -7.02 -13.08 3.44
C LEU A 356 -7.74 -11.74 3.29
N ARG A 357 -8.48 -11.57 2.19
CA ARG A 357 -9.26 -10.36 1.88
C ARG A 357 -10.73 -10.58 2.20
N PHE A 358 -11.40 -9.57 2.73
CA PHE A 358 -12.80 -9.67 3.13
C PHE A 358 -13.59 -8.41 2.76
#